data_AF-A0A2D7Y4L4-F1
#
_entry.id   AF-A0A2D7Y4L4-F1
#
_cell.length_a   1.000
_cell.length_b   1.000
_cell.length_c   1.000
_cell.angle_alpha   90.00
_cell.angle_beta   90.00
_cell.angle_gamma   90.00
#
_symmetry.space_group_name_H-M   'P 1'
#
loop_
_entity.id
_entity.type
_entity.pdbx_description
1 polymer ?
#
loop_
_entity_poly.entity_id
_entity_poly.type
_entity_poly.pdbx_seq_one_letter_code
_entity_poly.pdbx_strand_id
1 'polypeptide(L)'
;MLYLLLAPLAEDLQLANLFRYITFRTGMALFTAMVIAFAFGKPMIAWLRKKQGKGQPIRTEGIERHVLEKAGTPTMGGFLILIGVMVGTLLWADLSNAYVWIVIFVTAGFGLIGFVDDYMKVTKQSTAGFGGKFKLAG
;
A
#
# COMPACT_ATOMS: atom_id res chain seq x y z
N MET A 1 -5.68 -17.08 -0.39
CA MET A 1 -4.86 -18.32 -0.42
C MET A 1 -5.20 -19.27 0.72
N LEU A 2 -5.18 -18.80 1.97
CA LEU A 2 -5.51 -19.61 3.16
C LEU A 2 -6.92 -20.18 3.12
N TYR A 3 -7.88 -19.46 2.54
CA TYR A 3 -9.22 -19.98 2.26
C TYR A 3 -9.19 -21.27 1.44
N LEU A 4 -8.44 -21.29 0.33
CA LEU A 4 -8.36 -22.44 -0.57
C LEU A 4 -7.68 -23.66 0.09
N LEU A 5 -6.75 -23.41 1.01
CA LEU A 5 -6.02 -24.46 1.72
C LEU A 5 -6.79 -25.01 2.91
N LEU A 6 -7.46 -24.17 3.69
CA LEU A 6 -8.03 -24.54 4.98
C LEU A 6 -9.53 -24.82 4.92
N ALA A 7 -10.30 -24.19 4.01
CA ALA A 7 -11.73 -24.45 3.91
C ALA A 7 -12.08 -25.93 3.61
N PRO A 8 -11.31 -26.69 2.81
CA PRO A 8 -11.57 -28.12 2.60
C PRO A 8 -11.35 -28.98 3.86
N LEU A 9 -10.46 -28.57 4.78
CA LEU A 9 -10.20 -29.28 6.05
C LEU A 9 -11.24 -28.96 7.13
N ALA A 10 -12.27 -28.16 6.82
CA ALA A 10 -13.30 -27.77 7.78
C ALA A 10 -14.17 -28.96 8.25
N GLU A 11 -14.17 -30.07 7.51
CA GLU A 11 -14.89 -31.29 7.90
C GLU A 11 -14.19 -32.02 9.06
N ASP A 12 -12.85 -31.96 9.11
CA ASP A 12 -12.03 -32.62 10.14
C ASP A 12 -11.64 -31.67 11.28
N LEU A 13 -11.52 -30.37 11.01
CA LEU A 13 -11.07 -29.36 11.96
C LEU A 13 -12.11 -28.24 12.12
N GLN A 14 -12.75 -28.18 13.29
CA GLN A 14 -13.74 -27.13 13.60
C GLN A 14 -13.19 -25.71 13.44
N LEU A 15 -11.91 -25.48 13.73
CA LEU A 15 -11.25 -24.18 13.54
C LEU A 15 -11.14 -23.77 12.06
N ALA A 16 -11.02 -24.74 11.15
CA ALA A 16 -10.96 -24.47 9.72
C ALA A 16 -12.30 -23.94 9.17
N ASN A 17 -13.42 -24.21 9.85
CA ASN A 17 -14.73 -23.66 9.50
C ASN A 17 -14.77 -22.11 9.57
N LEU A 18 -13.94 -21.49 10.44
CA LEU A 18 -13.82 -20.02 10.53
C LEU A 18 -13.42 -19.38 9.19
N PHE A 19 -12.63 -20.08 8.38
CA PHE A 19 -12.16 -19.57 7.08
C PHE A 19 -13.26 -19.53 6.01
N ARG A 20 -14.40 -20.19 6.21
CA ARG A 20 -15.55 -20.10 5.29
C ARG A 20 -16.26 -18.75 5.41
N TYR A 21 -16.31 -18.18 6.61
CA TYR A 21 -16.99 -16.92 6.87
C TYR A 21 -16.24 -15.74 6.24
N ILE A 22 -16.94 -14.97 5.40
CA ILE A 22 -16.37 -13.78 4.74
C ILE A 22 -15.99 -12.72 5.77
N THR A 23 -16.82 -12.50 6.80
CA THR A 23 -16.56 -11.52 7.86
C THR A 23 -15.25 -11.78 8.61
N PHE A 24 -14.99 -13.05 8.95
CA PHE A 24 -13.73 -13.45 9.57
C PHE A 24 -12.53 -13.19 8.65
N ARG A 25 -12.62 -13.62 7.39
CA ARG A 25 -11.56 -13.38 6.40
C ARG A 25 -11.27 -11.90 6.19
N THR A 26 -12.30 -11.06 6.09
CA THR A 26 -12.14 -9.61 5.95
C THR A 26 -11.49 -9.01 7.20
N GLY A 27 -11.95 -9.38 8.40
CA GLY A 27 -11.35 -8.92 9.66
C GLY A 27 -9.87 -9.28 9.77
N MET A 28 -9.52 -10.52 9.42
CA MET A 28 -8.14 -10.98 9.45
C MET A 28 -7.27 -10.35 8.37
N ALA A 29 -7.81 -10.06 7.18
CA ALA A 29 -7.11 -9.31 6.14
C ALA A 29 -6.74 -7.90 6.62
N LEU A 30 -7.69 -7.18 7.24
CA LEU A 30 -7.47 -5.86 7.82
C LEU A 30 -6.43 -5.91 8.94
N PHE A 31 -6.56 -6.88 9.85
CA PHE A 31 -5.61 -7.06 10.94
C PHE A 31 -4.20 -7.35 10.43
N THR A 32 -4.08 -8.23 9.43
CA THR A 32 -2.79 -8.55 8.80
C THR A 32 -2.16 -7.32 8.15
N ALA A 33 -2.95 -6.52 7.43
CA ALA A 33 -2.50 -5.27 6.83
C ALA A 33 -2.01 -4.27 7.89
N MET A 34 -2.72 -4.14 9.01
CA MET A 34 -2.34 -3.29 10.13
C MET A 34 -1.04 -3.75 10.80
N VAL A 35 -0.88 -5.06 11.04
CA VAL A 35 0.34 -5.63 11.60
C VAL A 35 1.55 -5.34 10.70
N ILE A 36 1.39 -5.51 9.38
CA ILE A 36 2.43 -5.16 8.41
C ILE A 36 2.75 -3.66 8.48
N ALA A 37 1.74 -2.80 8.50
CA ALA A 37 1.96 -1.35 8.58
C ALA A 37 2.72 -0.94 9.84
N PHE A 38 2.40 -1.51 11.01
CA PHE A 38 3.12 -1.18 12.24
C PHE A 38 4.51 -1.81 12.31
N ALA A 39 4.68 -3.06 11.88
CA ALA A 39 5.96 -3.75 11.89
C ALA A 39 6.97 -3.09 10.92
N PHE A 40 6.52 -2.75 9.71
CA PHE A 40 7.40 -2.21 8.66
C PHE A 40 7.38 -0.69 8.57
N GLY A 41 6.47 0.00 9.27
CA GLY A 41 6.35 1.46 9.23
C GLY A 41 7.62 2.19 9.66
N LYS A 42 8.12 1.92 10.88
CA LYS A 42 9.34 2.57 11.38
C LYS A 42 10.59 2.25 10.53
N PRO A 43 10.87 0.98 10.18
CA PRO A 43 11.99 0.64 9.29
C PRO A 43 11.90 1.32 7.92
N MET A 44 10.70 1.33 7.32
CA MET A 44 10.50 1.93 6.00
C MET A 44 10.69 3.45 6.03
N ILE A 45 10.16 4.13 7.05
CA ILE A 45 10.35 5.58 7.25
C ILE A 45 11.84 5.90 7.42
N ALA A 46 12.58 5.13 8.22
CA ALA A 46 14.01 5.34 8.41
C ALA A 46 14.80 5.14 7.11
N TRP A 47 14.48 4.10 6.34
CA TRP A 47 15.08 3.83 5.04
C TRP A 47 14.79 4.95 4.03
N LEU A 48 13.53 5.40 3.95
CA LEU A 48 13.13 6.50 3.07
C LEU A 48 13.83 7.80 3.47
N ARG A 49 13.92 8.12 4.76
CA ARG A 49 14.62 9.32 5.23
C ARG A 49 16.10 9.32 4.81
N LYS A 50 16.77 8.17 4.91
CA LYS A 50 18.17 8.01 4.45
C LYS A 50 18.30 8.17 2.93
N LYS A 51 17.35 7.65 2.15
CA LYS A 51 17.40 7.64 0.69
C LYS A 51 16.97 8.98 0.07
N GLN A 52 16.01 9.67 0.67
CA GLN A 52 15.43 10.90 0.16
C GLN A 52 16.13 12.16 0.70
N GLY A 53 16.82 12.07 1.85
CA GLY A 53 17.73 13.09 2.39
C GLY A 53 17.05 14.42 2.78
N LYS A 54 16.64 15.21 1.77
CA LYS A 54 16.00 16.53 1.92
C LYS A 54 14.46 16.45 2.01
N GLY A 55 13.87 15.26 1.85
CA GLY A 55 12.42 15.09 1.82
C GLY A 55 11.80 15.56 0.49
N GLN A 56 10.49 15.78 0.48
CA GLN A 56 9.78 16.24 -0.71
C GLN A 56 10.14 17.72 -1.00
N PRO A 57 10.45 18.10 -2.26
CA PRO A 57 10.71 19.49 -2.62
C PRO A 57 9.46 20.34 -2.32
N ILE A 58 9.58 21.26 -1.38
CA ILE A 58 8.46 22.07 -0.91
C ILE A 58 8.24 23.23 -1.87
N ARG A 59 6.99 23.44 -2.30
CA ARG A 59 6.62 24.62 -3.09
C ARG A 59 6.86 25.89 -2.26
N THR A 60 7.62 26.82 -2.82
CA THR A 60 7.92 28.14 -2.23
C THR A 60 6.73 29.09 -2.22
N GLU A 61 5.62 28.76 -2.90
CA GLU A 61 4.42 29.60 -3.02
C GLU A 61 3.43 29.47 -1.84
N GLY A 62 3.79 28.80 -0.73
CA GLY A 62 2.92 28.55 0.42
C GLY A 62 3.29 29.32 1.70
N ILE A 63 2.35 29.42 2.64
CA ILE A 63 2.54 30.05 3.97
C ILE A 63 3.73 29.40 4.69
N GLU A 64 4.70 30.20 5.16
CA GLU A 64 6.00 29.75 5.71
C GLU A 64 5.91 28.64 6.78
N ARG A 65 4.85 28.62 7.60
CA ARG A 65 4.65 27.57 8.62
C ARG A 65 4.48 26.17 8.03
N HIS A 66 3.81 26.02 6.89
CA HIS A 66 3.64 24.72 6.23
C HIS A 66 4.93 24.19 5.60
N VAL A 67 5.86 25.09 5.27
CA VAL A 67 7.18 24.74 4.71
C VAL A 67 8.11 24.21 5.79
N LEU A 68 8.07 24.80 6.99
CA LEU A 68 8.90 24.38 8.12
C LEU A 68 8.41 23.07 8.77
N GLU A 69 7.10 22.89 8.95
CA GLU A 69 6.55 21.71 9.64
C GLU A 69 6.56 20.42 8.80
N LYS A 70 6.53 20.55 7.47
CA LYS A 70 6.59 19.39 6.55
C LYS A 70 8.01 19.06 6.07
N ALA A 71 9.01 19.86 6.48
CA ALA A 71 10.41 19.63 6.14
C ALA A 71 10.92 18.33 6.77
N GLY A 72 11.42 17.42 5.94
CA GLY A 72 12.06 16.17 6.39
C GLY A 72 11.13 14.97 6.59
N THR A 73 9.82 15.10 6.38
CA THR A 73 8.92 13.94 6.35
C THR A 73 9.07 13.20 5.02
N PRO A 74 9.45 11.90 5.02
CA PRO A 74 9.60 11.15 3.79
C PRO A 74 8.25 10.96 3.09
N THR A 75 8.28 11.05 1.76
CA THR A 75 7.15 10.78 0.85
C THR A 75 7.18 9.28 0.48
N MET A 76 6.03 8.72 0.05
CA MET A 76 5.78 7.30 -0.30
C MET A 76 5.17 6.40 0.80
N GLY A 77 4.50 6.96 1.82
CA GLY A 77 3.76 6.17 2.81
C GLY A 77 2.68 5.26 2.21
N GLY A 78 2.11 5.62 1.06
CA GLY A 78 1.14 4.81 0.32
C GLY A 78 1.68 3.45 -0.12
N PHE A 79 3.00 3.31 -0.30
CA PHE A 79 3.62 2.02 -0.64
C PHE A 79 3.43 0.98 0.46
N LEU A 80 3.54 1.38 1.73
CA LEU A 80 3.32 0.49 2.87
C LEU A 80 1.86 0.02 2.95
N ILE A 81 0.93 0.95 2.70
CA ILE A 81 -0.50 0.65 2.68
C ILE A 81 -0.79 -0.35 1.57
N LEU A 82 -0.25 -0.13 0.36
CA LEU A 82 -0.40 -1.05 -0.76
C LEU A 82 0.14 -2.44 -0.43
N ILE A 83 1.34 -2.55 0.14
CA ILE A 83 1.90 -3.84 0.55
C ILE A 83 0.96 -4.53 1.56
N GLY A 84 0.53 -3.82 2.60
CA GLY A 84 -0.36 -4.37 3.63
C GLY A 84 -1.67 -4.90 3.05
N VAL A 85 -2.33 -4.10 2.21
CA VAL A 85 -3.60 -4.49 1.56
C VAL A 85 -3.39 -5.67 0.61
N MET A 86 -2.32 -5.67 -0.17
CA MET A 86 -2.02 -6.73 -1.14
C MET A 86 -1.74 -8.05 -0.44
N VAL A 87 -0.91 -8.04 0.61
CA VAL A 87 -0.62 -9.24 1.41
C VAL A 87 -1.87 -9.75 2.13
N GLY A 88 -2.64 -8.86 2.76
CA GLY A 88 -3.89 -9.23 3.41
C GLY A 88 -4.89 -9.85 2.43
N THR A 89 -5.04 -9.27 1.24
CA THR A 89 -5.93 -9.80 0.20
C THR A 89 -5.44 -11.15 -0.32
N LEU A 90 -4.16 -11.29 -0.65
CA LEU A 90 -3.62 -12.56 -1.17
C LEU A 90 -3.74 -13.71 -0.17
N LEU A 91 -3.52 -13.43 1.12
CA LEU A 91 -3.64 -14.43 2.17
C LEU A 91 -5.09 -14.86 2.38
N TRP A 92 -6.00 -13.90 2.58
CA TRP A 92 -7.34 -14.19 3.11
C TRP A 92 -8.43 -14.26 2.04
N ALA A 93 -8.28 -13.58 0.90
CA ALA A 93 -9.28 -13.61 -0.15
C ALA A 93 -9.35 -14.97 -0.85
N ASP A 94 -10.49 -15.21 -1.49
CA ASP A 94 -10.70 -16.32 -2.40
C ASP A 94 -10.05 -16.01 -3.75
N LEU A 95 -8.93 -16.67 -4.04
CA LEU A 95 -8.16 -16.45 -5.26
C LEU A 95 -8.72 -17.21 -6.47
N SER A 96 -9.75 -18.05 -6.28
CA SER A 96 -10.50 -18.63 -7.40
C SER A 96 -11.43 -17.60 -8.04
N ASN A 97 -11.74 -16.51 -7.34
CA ASN A 97 -12.62 -15.47 -7.81
C ASN A 97 -11.88 -14.47 -8.72
N ALA A 98 -12.30 -14.40 -9.99
CA ALA A 98 -11.73 -13.48 -10.98
C ALA A 98 -11.85 -11.99 -10.57
N TYR A 99 -12.91 -11.60 -9.84
CA TYR A 99 -13.08 -10.21 -9.38
C TYR A 99 -11.98 -9.77 -8.41
N VAL A 100 -11.46 -10.68 -7.58
CA VAL A 100 -10.35 -10.39 -6.65
C VAL A 100 -9.10 -10.04 -7.45
N TRP A 101 -8.81 -10.79 -8.52
CA TRP A 101 -7.68 -10.51 -9.39
C TRP A 101 -7.83 -9.18 -10.12
N ILE A 102 -9.01 -8.86 -10.65
CA ILE A 102 -9.27 -7.58 -11.30
C ILE A 102 -8.95 -6.42 -10.35
N VAL A 103 -9.46 -6.46 -9.11
CA VAL A 103 -9.22 -5.40 -8.12
C VAL A 103 -7.74 -5.33 -7.74
N ILE A 104 -7.06 -6.48 -7.56
CA ILE A 104 -5.62 -6.55 -7.29
C ILE A 104 -4.83 -5.86 -8.42
N PHE A 105 -5.13 -6.16 -9.68
CA PHE A 105 -4.42 -5.59 -10.82
C PHE A 105 -4.66 -4.09 -10.96
N VAL A 106 -5.92 -3.63 -10.80
CA VAL A 106 -6.24 -2.20 -10.85
C VAL A 106 -5.54 -1.45 -9.72
N THR A 107 -5.61 -1.97 -8.49
CA THR A 107 -4.97 -1.36 -7.31
C THR A 107 -3.45 -1.29 -7.47
N ALA A 108 -2.84 -2.39 -7.92
CA ALA A 108 -1.41 -2.43 -8.18
C ALA A 108 -1.00 -1.48 -9.33
N GLY A 109 -1.79 -1.40 -10.40
CA GLY A 109 -1.55 -0.51 -11.53
C GLY A 109 -1.52 0.97 -11.12
N PHE A 110 -2.59 1.45 -10.48
CA PHE A 110 -2.65 2.83 -9.96
C PHE A 110 -1.60 3.07 -8.87
N GLY A 111 -1.31 2.08 -8.04
CA GLY A 111 -0.25 2.13 -7.04
C GLY A 111 1.14 2.34 -7.66
N LEU A 112 1.44 1.63 -8.75
CA LEU A 112 2.70 1.79 -9.50
C LEU A 112 2.79 3.17 -10.15
N ILE A 113 1.72 3.65 -10.79
CA ILE A 113 1.69 4.99 -11.39
C ILE A 113 1.97 6.06 -10.33
N GLY A 114 1.31 5.96 -9.17
CA GLY A 114 1.53 6.87 -8.04
C GLY A 114 2.95 6.78 -7.48
N PHE A 115 3.50 5.57 -7.34
CA PHE A 115 4.87 5.36 -6.88
C PHE A 115 5.90 5.97 -7.83
N VAL A 116 5.75 5.79 -9.13
CA VAL A 116 6.64 6.36 -10.15
C VAL A 116 6.59 7.90 -10.13
N ASP A 117 5.40 8.49 -10.02
CA ASP A 117 5.24 9.95 -9.91
C ASP A 117 5.95 10.52 -8.67
N ASP A 118 5.75 9.90 -7.50
CA ASP A 118 6.40 10.32 -6.25
C ASP A 118 7.93 10.11 -6.31
N TYR A 119 8.38 9.00 -6.90
CA TYR A 119 9.81 8.73 -7.10
C TYR A 119 10.48 9.78 -7.99
N MET A 120 9.80 10.18 -9.07
CA MET A 120 10.30 11.21 -9.97
C MET A 120 10.38 12.58 -9.30
N LYS A 121 9.37 12.98 -8.52
CA LYS A 121 9.37 14.25 -7.78
C LYS A 121 10.54 14.34 -6.80
N VAL A 122 10.78 13.25 -6.07
CA VAL A 122 11.87 13.18 -5.09
C VAL A 122 13.24 13.20 -5.78
N THR A 123 13.42 12.41 -6.85
CA THR A 123 14.70 12.31 -7.57
C THR A 123 15.04 13.60 -8.30
N LYS A 124 14.05 14.25 -8.93
CA LYS A 124 14.25 15.48 -9.71
C LYS A 124 14.25 16.75 -8.85
N GLN A 125 13.97 16.64 -7.54
CA GLN A 125 13.83 17.79 -6.62
C GLN A 125 12.96 18.90 -7.21
N SER A 126 11.93 18.52 -7.96
CA SER A 126 11.02 19.41 -8.66
C SER A 126 9.59 19.06 -8.29
N THR A 127 8.78 20.09 -8.13
CA THR A 127 7.34 19.96 -7.85
C THR A 127 6.55 19.55 -9.09
N ALA A 128 7.15 19.64 -10.28
CA ALA A 128 6.61 19.11 -11.52
C ALA A 128 6.77 17.59 -11.54
N GLY A 129 5.69 16.88 -11.17
CA GLY A 129 5.59 15.43 -11.34
C GLY A 129 5.43 15.02 -12.81
N PHE A 130 4.90 13.83 -13.05
CA PHE A 130 4.51 13.36 -14.38
C PHE A 130 3.66 14.42 -15.11
N GLY A 131 3.91 14.65 -16.41
CA GLY A 131 3.09 15.57 -17.19
C GLY A 131 1.63 15.13 -17.16
N GLY A 132 0.70 16.05 -16.81
CA GLY A 132 -0.71 15.72 -16.53
C GLY A 132 -1.40 14.88 -17.60
N LYS A 133 -0.99 15.01 -18.87
CA LYS A 133 -1.48 14.21 -20.00
C LYS A 133 -1.19 12.71 -19.87
N PHE A 134 -0.01 12.36 -19.34
CA PHE A 134 0.38 10.97 -19.14
C PHE A 134 -0.24 10.36 -17.89
N LYS A 135 -0.59 11.18 -16.89
CA LYS A 135 -1.34 10.75 -15.69
C LYS A 135 -2.81 10.43 -15.96
N LEU A 136 -3.38 11.05 -16.98
CA LEU A 136 -4.77 10.80 -17.42
C LEU A 136 -4.85 9.67 -18.45
N ALA A 137 -3.73 9.31 -19.09
CA ALA A 137 -3.68 8.26 -20.11
C ALA A 137 -3.42 6.86 -19.53
N GLY A 138 -2.90 6.76 -18.31
CA GLY A 138 -2.78 5.51 -17.54
C GLY A 138 -3.82 5.46 -16.44
#